data_AF-A0A915EPD3-F1
#
_entry.id   AF-A0A915EPD3-F1
#
_cell.length_a   1.000
_cell.length_b   1.000
_cell.length_c   1.000
_cell.angle_alpha   90.00
_cell.angle_beta   90.00
_cell.angle_gamma   90.00
#
_symmetry.space_group_name_H-M   'P 1'
#
loop_
_entity.id
_entity.type
_entity.pdbx_description
1 polymer ?
#
loop_
_entity_poly.entity_id
_entity_poly.type
_entity_poly.pdbx_seq_one_letter_code
_entity_poly.pdbx_strand_id
1 'polypeptide(L)'
;MERKKQGQIKKMVAVAEKSTTLQKHKWLNVNINDAGDYQPNDLNLPAMLWARPEGAKGYINDSPITEVGATSCQILGRGLRKSPVWPLQRIYCSPALRSVQSAVEIAKGIHKPVEICVEPALYDFLGWYKTMPSLLSIIDLQRFQLSVNPEYDPSKSVKELRSLVGKETVDGFYARVSKTVESIVKRESDLSHFCIVSHAPVLDAAIKFLKGSPSSTVNEVDFLHMGTYYPYVSTVTFANNKDEWSYVHDPFPPFCYLGTTNRVNAKFVERTTVKEAVAGKERQR
;
A
#
# COMPACT_ATOMS: atom_id res chain seq x y z
N MET A 1 7.44 -21.51 -42.54
CA MET A 1 7.32 -20.45 -41.51
C MET A 1 6.76 -21.08 -40.25
N GLU A 2 7.64 -21.55 -39.37
CA GLU A 2 7.25 -22.10 -38.08
C GLU A 2 6.70 -20.99 -37.18
N ARG A 3 5.45 -21.16 -36.72
CA ARG A 3 4.93 -20.43 -35.58
C ARG A 3 5.79 -20.82 -34.38
N LYS A 4 6.69 -19.93 -33.94
CA LYS A 4 7.35 -20.03 -32.64
C LYS A 4 6.24 -20.23 -31.60
N LYS A 5 6.19 -21.43 -31.00
CA LYS A 5 5.38 -21.70 -29.81
C LYS A 5 5.77 -20.65 -28.77
N GLN A 6 4.82 -19.77 -28.45
CA GLN A 6 4.93 -18.82 -27.35
C GLN A 6 5.24 -19.64 -26.10
N GLY A 7 6.43 -19.44 -25.54
CA GLY A 7 6.94 -20.21 -24.41
C GLY A 7 5.96 -20.15 -23.23
N GLN A 8 5.76 -21.32 -22.62
CA GLN A 8 5.00 -21.57 -21.39
C GLN A 8 5.11 -20.43 -20.38
N ILE A 9 3.96 -20.04 -19.81
CA ILE A 9 3.88 -18.89 -18.92
C ILE A 9 4.71 -19.11 -17.66
N LYS A 10 5.54 -18.09 -17.47
CA LYS A 10 6.53 -17.78 -16.47
C LYS A 10 5.81 -17.28 -15.22
N LYS A 11 6.22 -17.72 -14.02
CA LYS A 11 5.69 -17.14 -12.77
C LYS A 11 5.82 -15.63 -12.82
N MET A 12 4.81 -14.93 -12.36
CA MET A 12 4.85 -13.48 -12.37
C MET A 12 4.60 -12.90 -10.98
N VAL A 13 5.43 -11.94 -10.61
CA VAL A 13 5.35 -11.21 -9.34
C VAL A 13 5.05 -9.76 -9.65
N ALA A 14 3.90 -9.29 -9.18
CA ALA A 14 3.63 -7.86 -9.08
C ALA A 14 4.01 -7.39 -7.68
N VAL A 15 4.86 -6.37 -7.56
CA VAL A 15 5.16 -5.73 -6.29
C VAL A 15 4.50 -4.36 -6.30
N ALA A 16 3.61 -4.10 -5.34
CA ALA A 16 2.75 -2.93 -5.28
C ALA A 16 3.02 -2.11 -4.01
N GLU A 17 3.18 -0.80 -4.17
CA GLU A 17 3.27 0.11 -3.04
C GLU A 17 1.89 0.28 -2.38
N LYS A 18 1.87 0.30 -1.04
CA LYS A 18 0.66 0.64 -0.26
C LYS A 18 0.05 1.98 -0.69
N SER A 19 -1.21 2.18 -0.36
CA SER A 19 -1.91 3.41 -0.72
C SER A 19 -1.62 4.59 0.21
N THR A 20 -2.15 5.76 -0.14
CA THR A 20 -2.02 7.02 0.61
C THR A 20 -2.49 6.85 2.04
N THR A 21 -1.65 7.25 3.00
CA THR A 21 -1.93 7.17 4.43
C THR A 21 -2.33 8.51 5.02
N LEU A 22 -3.11 8.49 6.10
CA LEU A 22 -3.36 9.67 6.92
C LEU A 22 -2.08 10.17 7.59
N GLN A 23 -1.76 11.46 7.43
CA GLN A 23 -0.56 12.07 8.01
C GLN A 23 -0.67 12.18 9.54
N LYS A 24 0.44 11.89 10.24
CA LYS A 24 0.51 11.55 11.68
C LYS A 24 -0.21 12.53 12.64
N HIS A 25 -0.71 11.94 13.73
CA HIS A 25 -1.27 12.49 14.99
C HIS A 25 -2.41 13.51 14.89
N LYS A 26 -2.33 14.50 14.00
CA LYS A 26 -3.33 15.58 13.91
C LYS A 26 -4.67 15.07 13.42
N TRP A 27 -4.67 14.09 12.50
CA TRP A 27 -5.93 13.58 11.94
C TRP A 27 -6.80 12.90 13.01
N LEU A 28 -6.24 12.10 13.92
CA LEU A 28 -7.05 11.45 14.97
C LEU A 28 -7.69 12.49 15.88
N ASN A 29 -6.93 13.47 16.35
CA ASN A 29 -7.41 14.46 17.31
C ASN A 29 -8.57 15.32 16.79
N VAL A 30 -8.67 15.52 15.47
CA VAL A 30 -9.75 16.34 14.86
C VAL A 30 -10.92 15.51 14.35
N ASN A 31 -10.84 14.18 14.45
CA ASN A 31 -11.86 13.25 13.95
C ASN A 31 -12.34 12.26 15.03
N ILE A 32 -11.95 12.45 16.28
CA ILE A 32 -12.48 11.72 17.44
C ILE A 32 -13.17 12.76 18.33
N ASN A 33 -14.45 12.56 18.62
CA ASN A 33 -15.22 13.48 19.47
C ASN A 33 -14.92 13.25 20.96
N ASP A 34 -15.51 14.08 21.84
CA ASP A 34 -15.32 13.97 23.29
C ASP A 34 -15.85 12.65 23.88
N ALA A 35 -16.79 11.99 23.20
CA ALA A 35 -17.30 10.66 23.57
C ALA A 35 -16.36 9.51 23.11
N GLY A 36 -15.32 9.81 22.32
CA GLY A 36 -14.39 8.82 21.78
C GLY A 36 -14.81 8.21 20.45
N ASP A 37 -15.92 8.67 19.86
CA ASP A 37 -16.41 8.18 18.58
C ASP A 37 -15.69 8.83 17.40
N TYR A 38 -15.49 8.04 16.35
CA TYR A 38 -14.90 8.49 15.11
C TYR A 38 -15.91 9.23 14.22
N GLN A 39 -15.58 10.47 13.87
CA GLN A 39 -16.37 11.36 13.01
C GLN A 39 -15.46 12.00 11.95
N PRO A 40 -15.42 11.46 10.72
CA PRO A 40 -14.57 11.99 9.66
C PRO A 40 -15.06 13.38 9.21
N ASN A 41 -14.18 14.38 9.26
CA ASN A 41 -14.42 15.76 8.85
C ASN A 41 -13.96 16.10 7.41
N ASP A 42 -13.40 15.10 6.73
CA ASP A 42 -12.96 15.17 5.34
C ASP A 42 -13.38 13.86 4.65
N LEU A 43 -13.99 13.98 3.47
CA LEU A 43 -14.53 12.82 2.72
C LEU A 43 -13.44 11.87 2.20
N ASN A 44 -12.18 12.28 2.23
CA ASN A 44 -11.07 11.41 1.90
C ASN A 44 -10.62 10.55 3.10
N LEU A 45 -11.13 10.80 4.30
CA LEU A 45 -10.92 9.91 5.45
C LEU A 45 -11.81 8.68 5.34
N PRO A 46 -11.39 7.51 5.88
CA PRO A 46 -12.23 6.33 5.94
C PRO A 46 -13.62 6.65 6.49
N ALA A 47 -14.67 6.10 5.90
CA ALA A 47 -16.01 6.25 6.47
C ALA A 47 -16.14 5.62 7.86
N MET A 48 -15.39 4.53 8.11
CA MET A 48 -15.34 3.83 9.38
C MET A 48 -13.92 3.33 9.68
N LEU A 49 -13.59 3.26 10.97
CA LEU A 49 -12.36 2.63 11.45
C LEU A 49 -12.62 1.18 11.88
N TRP A 50 -11.66 0.32 11.58
CA TRP A 50 -11.62 -1.05 12.08
C TRP A 50 -11.46 -1.08 13.61
N ALA A 51 -12.27 -1.87 14.31
CA ALA A 51 -12.14 -1.98 15.75
C ALA A 51 -10.74 -2.46 16.15
N ARG A 52 -10.11 -1.77 17.11
CA ARG A 52 -8.78 -2.12 17.63
C ARG A 52 -8.85 -2.34 19.14
N PRO A 53 -8.06 -3.26 19.73
CA PRO A 53 -7.99 -3.45 21.18
C PRO A 53 -7.66 -2.16 21.95
N GLU A 54 -6.80 -1.30 21.38
CA GLU A 54 -6.38 -0.03 21.97
C GLU A 54 -7.29 1.16 21.59
N GLY A 55 -8.41 0.89 20.91
CA GLY A 55 -9.29 1.91 20.34
C GLY A 55 -8.56 2.83 19.35
N ALA A 56 -8.94 4.11 19.34
CA ALA A 56 -8.38 5.11 18.42
C ALA A 56 -6.85 5.26 18.54
N LYS A 57 -6.26 5.00 19.72
CA LYS A 57 -4.80 5.13 19.94
C LYS A 57 -4.00 4.12 19.11
N GLY A 58 -4.56 2.96 18.77
CA GLY A 58 -3.89 1.97 17.93
C GLY A 58 -3.57 2.48 16.52
N TYR A 59 -4.24 3.54 16.07
CA TYR A 59 -4.01 4.15 14.76
C TYR A 59 -2.88 5.18 14.70
N ILE A 60 -2.32 5.57 15.85
CA ILE A 60 -1.32 6.63 15.94
C ILE A 60 -0.08 6.31 15.09
N ASN A 61 0.41 5.07 15.19
CA ASN A 61 1.60 4.60 14.47
C ASN A 61 1.28 3.56 13.38
N ASP A 62 0.01 3.24 13.18
CA ASP A 62 -0.48 2.30 12.17
C ASP A 62 -1.77 2.81 11.52
N SER A 63 -1.62 3.93 10.81
CA SER A 63 -2.74 4.65 10.18
C SER A 63 -3.38 3.85 9.04
N PRO A 64 -4.69 4.07 8.78
CA PRO A 64 -5.38 3.45 7.66
C PRO A 64 -5.01 4.15 6.33
N ILE A 65 -5.45 3.56 5.23
CA ILE A 65 -5.47 4.23 3.92
C ILE A 65 -6.64 5.23 3.83
N THR A 66 -6.57 6.18 2.90
CA THR A 66 -7.67 7.11 2.58
C THR A 66 -8.74 6.47 1.67
N GLU A 67 -9.89 7.12 1.48
CA GLU A 67 -10.92 6.70 0.52
C GLU A 67 -10.43 6.75 -0.94
N VAL A 68 -9.69 7.80 -1.31
CA VAL A 68 -8.98 7.85 -2.60
C VAL A 68 -7.98 6.70 -2.69
N GLY A 69 -7.32 6.38 -1.58
CA GLY A 69 -6.36 5.30 -1.52
C GLY A 69 -6.99 3.93 -1.75
N ALA A 70 -8.14 3.67 -1.12
CA ALA A 70 -8.95 2.47 -1.32
C ALA A 70 -9.44 2.36 -2.76
N THR A 71 -10.00 3.45 -3.30
CA THR A 71 -10.46 3.51 -4.69
C THR A 71 -9.33 3.25 -5.68
N SER A 72 -8.12 3.79 -5.44
CA SER A 72 -6.94 3.55 -6.27
C SER A 72 -6.56 2.06 -6.28
N CYS A 73 -6.60 1.40 -5.13
CA CYS A 73 -6.37 -0.04 -5.01
C CYS A 73 -7.43 -0.86 -5.77
N GLN A 74 -8.71 -0.48 -5.70
CA GLN A 74 -9.77 -1.14 -6.46
C GLN A 74 -9.63 -0.93 -7.98
N ILE A 75 -9.18 0.25 -8.43
CA ILE A 75 -8.84 0.50 -9.84
C ILE A 75 -7.72 -0.45 -10.28
N LEU A 76 -6.65 -0.55 -9.48
CA LEU A 76 -5.56 -1.48 -9.75
C LEU A 76 -6.07 -2.94 -9.83
N GLY A 77 -6.88 -3.39 -8.87
CA GLY A 77 -7.47 -4.74 -8.91
C GLY A 77 -8.26 -5.03 -10.19
N ARG A 78 -9.06 -4.06 -10.66
CA ARG A 78 -9.77 -4.17 -11.95
C ARG A 78 -8.82 -4.21 -13.14
N GLY A 79 -7.73 -3.45 -13.09
CA GLY A 79 -6.66 -3.45 -14.11
C GLY A 79 -5.95 -4.80 -14.19
N LEU A 80 -5.51 -5.33 -13.04
CA LEU A 80 -4.86 -6.65 -12.93
C LEU A 80 -5.73 -7.74 -13.56
N ARG A 81 -7.01 -7.79 -13.21
CA ARG A 81 -7.97 -8.78 -13.74
C ARG A 81 -8.09 -8.77 -15.26
N LYS A 82 -7.89 -7.63 -15.92
CA LYS A 82 -8.03 -7.46 -17.37
C LYS A 82 -6.69 -7.58 -18.13
N SER A 83 -5.62 -7.97 -17.44
CA SER A 83 -4.27 -7.95 -17.99
C SER A 83 -3.65 -9.35 -18.04
N PRO A 84 -2.49 -9.54 -18.71
CA PRO A 84 -1.80 -10.82 -18.79
C PRO A 84 -1.32 -11.38 -17.45
N VAL A 85 -1.41 -10.59 -16.38
CA VAL A 85 -1.04 -10.96 -15.00
C VAL A 85 -2.08 -11.83 -14.29
N TRP A 86 -3.23 -12.05 -14.94
CA TRP A 86 -4.34 -12.85 -14.44
C TRP A 86 -4.19 -14.32 -14.88
N PRO A 87 -4.52 -15.33 -14.05
CA PRO A 87 -5.13 -15.24 -12.72
C PRO A 87 -4.15 -14.94 -11.59
N LEU A 88 -4.53 -13.99 -10.73
CA LEU A 88 -3.84 -13.70 -9.47
C LEU A 88 -4.47 -14.55 -8.37
N GLN A 89 -3.70 -15.45 -7.78
CA GLN A 89 -4.23 -16.42 -6.80
C GLN A 89 -3.99 -15.97 -5.35
N ARG A 90 -2.87 -15.28 -5.10
CA ARG A 90 -2.45 -14.88 -3.76
C ARG A 90 -1.86 -13.47 -3.73
N ILE A 91 -2.15 -12.76 -2.66
CA ILE A 91 -1.54 -11.48 -2.30
C ILE A 91 -0.82 -11.65 -0.97
N TYR A 92 0.49 -11.45 -0.99
CA TYR A 92 1.31 -11.31 0.21
C TYR A 92 1.32 -9.84 0.63
N CYS A 93 1.14 -9.54 1.90
CA CYS A 93 1.19 -8.15 2.35
C CYS A 93 1.93 -7.98 3.68
N SER A 94 2.49 -6.78 3.85
CA SER A 94 3.00 -6.33 5.13
C SER A 94 1.88 -6.28 6.18
N PRO A 95 2.15 -6.56 7.48
CA PRO A 95 1.14 -6.48 8.53
C PRO A 95 0.74 -5.05 8.92
N ALA A 96 1.37 -4.02 8.33
CA ALA A 96 0.91 -2.65 8.49
C ALA A 96 -0.54 -2.52 7.99
N LEU A 97 -1.41 -1.85 8.75
CA LEU A 97 -2.83 -1.74 8.41
C LEU A 97 -3.03 -1.23 6.99
N ARG A 98 -2.28 -0.20 6.61
CA ARG A 98 -2.27 0.38 5.26
C ARG A 98 -2.00 -0.65 4.15
N SER A 99 -1.09 -1.58 4.36
CA SER A 99 -0.76 -2.63 3.38
C SER A 99 -1.83 -3.71 3.35
N VAL A 100 -2.36 -4.11 4.51
CA VAL A 100 -3.49 -5.05 4.61
C VAL A 100 -4.74 -4.49 3.92
N GLN A 101 -5.11 -3.24 4.21
CA GLN A 101 -6.24 -2.57 3.57
C GLN A 101 -6.02 -2.43 2.06
N SER A 102 -4.83 -2.04 1.61
CA SER A 102 -4.51 -2.02 0.18
C SER A 102 -4.69 -3.39 -0.48
N ALA A 103 -4.22 -4.48 0.13
CA ALA A 103 -4.41 -5.84 -0.37
C ALA A 103 -5.89 -6.23 -0.45
N VAL A 104 -6.66 -5.91 0.59
CA VAL A 104 -8.12 -6.13 0.64
C VAL A 104 -8.83 -5.37 -0.49
N GLU A 105 -8.51 -4.10 -0.69
CA GLU A 105 -9.14 -3.27 -1.72
C GLU A 105 -8.74 -3.70 -3.15
N ILE A 106 -7.49 -4.16 -3.35
CA ILE A 106 -7.07 -4.80 -4.61
C ILE A 106 -7.91 -6.06 -4.85
N ALA A 107 -8.04 -6.94 -3.85
CA ALA A 107 -8.83 -8.17 -3.96
C ALA A 107 -10.32 -7.88 -4.24
N LYS A 108 -10.89 -6.86 -3.59
CA LYS A 108 -12.25 -6.37 -3.87
C LYS A 108 -12.40 -5.93 -5.33
N GLY A 109 -11.46 -5.16 -5.86
CA GLY A 109 -11.48 -4.71 -7.26
C GLY A 109 -11.34 -5.85 -8.29
N ILE A 110 -10.72 -6.97 -7.91
CA ILE A 110 -10.62 -8.17 -8.75
C ILE A 110 -11.97 -8.91 -8.87
N HIS A 111 -12.89 -8.77 -7.89
CA HIS A 111 -14.20 -9.44 -7.87
C HIS A 111 -14.13 -10.97 -8.03
N LYS A 112 -13.05 -11.60 -7.55
CA LYS A 112 -12.85 -13.05 -7.50
C LYS A 112 -12.12 -13.43 -6.20
N PRO A 113 -12.24 -14.68 -5.73
CA PRO A 113 -11.48 -15.14 -4.57
C PRO A 113 -9.98 -14.98 -4.81
N VAL A 114 -9.33 -14.18 -3.97
CA VAL A 114 -7.87 -14.02 -3.90
C VAL A 114 -7.51 -14.12 -2.44
N GLU A 115 -6.57 -15.00 -2.13
CA GLU A 115 -6.13 -15.23 -0.76
C GLU A 115 -5.13 -14.15 -0.34
N ILE A 116 -5.28 -13.62 0.88
CA ILE A 116 -4.37 -12.61 1.44
C ILE A 116 -3.53 -13.26 2.55
N CYS A 117 -2.21 -13.27 2.37
CA CYS A 117 -1.24 -13.81 3.31
C CYS A 117 -0.46 -12.65 3.95
N VAL A 118 -0.60 -12.48 5.26
CA VAL A 118 0.11 -11.41 5.99
C VAL A 118 1.49 -11.92 6.39
N GLU A 119 2.54 -11.36 5.81
CA GLU A 119 3.94 -11.72 6.04
C GLU A 119 4.65 -10.60 6.80
N PRO A 120 4.89 -10.74 8.12
CA PRO A 120 5.60 -9.77 8.92
C PRO A 120 6.97 -9.39 8.35
N ALA A 121 7.71 -10.32 7.74
CA ALA A 121 9.03 -10.02 7.20
C ALA A 121 8.99 -9.02 6.01
N LEU A 122 7.81 -8.73 5.45
CA LEU A 122 7.57 -7.62 4.52
C LEU A 122 7.28 -6.28 5.21
N TYR A 123 7.47 -6.14 6.52
CA TYR A 123 7.37 -4.84 7.19
C TYR A 123 8.46 -3.87 6.74
N ASP A 124 8.14 -2.59 6.87
CA ASP A 124 8.98 -1.45 6.50
C ASP A 124 10.35 -1.46 7.20
N PHE A 125 11.24 -0.54 6.84
CA PHE A 125 12.55 -0.43 7.46
C PHE A 125 12.45 -0.05 8.94
N LEU A 126 12.78 -0.99 9.82
CA LEU A 126 12.59 -0.85 11.27
C LEU A 126 13.59 0.10 11.91
N GLY A 127 14.66 0.47 11.21
CA GLY A 127 15.61 1.50 11.66
C GLY A 127 14.96 2.88 11.81
N TRP A 128 13.86 3.17 11.10
CA TRP A 128 13.12 4.44 11.24
C TRP A 128 12.18 4.49 12.46
N TYR A 129 11.92 3.35 13.10
CA TYR A 129 10.87 3.24 14.11
C TYR A 129 11.47 3.34 15.52
N LYS A 130 10.86 4.18 16.36
CA LYS A 130 11.19 4.25 17.80
C LYS A 130 10.53 3.13 18.61
N THR A 131 9.34 2.72 18.17
CA THR A 131 8.55 1.65 18.78
C THR A 131 7.85 0.86 17.68
N MET A 132 7.61 -0.43 17.91
CA MET A 132 6.80 -1.23 17.02
C MET A 132 5.34 -0.74 17.10
N PRO A 133 4.66 -0.45 15.98
CA PRO A 133 3.25 -0.09 16.03
C PRO A 133 2.39 -1.24 16.57
N SER A 134 1.21 -0.90 17.09
CA SER A 134 0.22 -1.94 17.42
C SER A 134 -0.41 -2.42 16.12
N LEU A 135 0.08 -3.55 15.62
CA LEU A 135 -0.42 -4.19 14.41
C LEU A 135 -1.57 -5.13 14.78
N LEU A 136 -2.61 -5.18 13.94
CA LEU A 136 -3.70 -6.12 14.13
C LEU A 136 -3.19 -7.56 13.98
N SER A 137 -3.62 -8.45 14.89
CA SER A 137 -3.35 -9.87 14.76
C SER A 137 -4.19 -10.48 13.63
N ILE A 138 -3.81 -11.68 13.17
CA ILE A 138 -4.62 -12.45 12.21
C ILE A 138 -6.05 -12.66 12.74
N ILE A 139 -6.19 -12.95 14.04
CA ILE A 139 -7.48 -13.14 14.71
C ILE A 139 -8.31 -11.85 14.64
N ASP A 140 -7.70 -10.69 14.87
CA ASP A 140 -8.40 -9.42 14.74
C ASP A 140 -8.82 -9.16 13.30
N LEU A 141 -7.95 -9.46 12.32
CA LEU A 141 -8.24 -9.29 10.90
C LEU A 141 -9.40 -10.17 10.41
N GLN A 142 -9.52 -11.40 10.93
CA GLN A 142 -10.63 -12.31 10.58
C GLN A 142 -12.00 -11.77 10.99
N ARG A 143 -12.09 -10.94 12.05
CA ARG A 143 -13.35 -10.33 12.50
C ARG A 143 -13.98 -9.41 11.45
N PHE A 144 -13.17 -8.91 10.49
CA PHE A 144 -13.64 -8.05 9.41
C PHE A 144 -14.08 -8.82 8.16
N GLN A 145 -14.24 -10.16 8.23
CA GLN A 145 -14.68 -11.03 7.13
C GLN A 145 -13.85 -10.83 5.85
N LEU A 146 -12.55 -10.64 6.03
CA LEU A 146 -11.59 -10.43 4.95
C LEU A 146 -11.11 -11.79 4.42
N SER A 147 -10.64 -11.83 3.17
CA SER A 147 -9.99 -13.01 2.56
C SER A 147 -8.59 -13.29 3.11
N VAL A 148 -8.32 -12.98 4.38
CA VAL A 148 -7.04 -13.23 5.04
C VAL A 148 -6.93 -14.69 5.41
N ASN A 149 -5.86 -15.35 4.96
CA ASN A 149 -5.59 -16.75 5.27
C ASN A 149 -5.00 -16.89 6.68
N PRO A 150 -5.72 -17.51 7.62
CA PRO A 150 -5.20 -17.72 8.98
C PRO A 150 -4.17 -18.84 9.08
N GLU A 151 -4.17 -19.78 8.13
CA GLU A 151 -3.26 -20.92 8.08
C GLU A 151 -1.94 -20.59 7.38
N TYR A 152 -1.77 -19.34 6.94
CA TYR A 152 -0.51 -18.89 6.37
C TYR A 152 0.58 -18.86 7.45
N ASP A 153 1.58 -19.74 7.30
CA ASP A 153 2.78 -19.77 8.14
C ASP A 153 3.82 -18.73 7.65
N PRO A 154 4.04 -17.61 8.39
CA PRO A 154 4.95 -16.55 7.99
C PRO A 154 6.42 -16.90 8.26
N SER A 155 7.33 -16.38 7.44
CA SER A 155 8.77 -16.60 7.62
C SER A 155 9.35 -15.94 8.87
N LYS A 156 8.68 -14.90 9.40
CA LYS A 156 8.99 -14.25 10.67
C LYS A 156 7.72 -13.85 11.41
N SER A 157 7.77 -13.87 12.72
CA SER A 157 6.74 -13.30 13.58
C SER A 157 6.95 -11.80 13.83
N VAL A 158 5.86 -11.10 14.15
CA VAL A 158 5.92 -9.68 14.61
C VAL A 158 6.79 -9.54 15.87
N LYS A 159 6.82 -10.57 16.73
CA LYS A 159 7.65 -10.62 17.95
C LYS A 159 9.14 -10.58 17.62
N GLU A 160 9.58 -11.33 16.60
CA GLU A 160 10.97 -11.30 16.14
C GLU A 160 11.36 -9.93 15.59
N LEU A 161 10.49 -9.30 14.80
CA LEU A 161 10.76 -7.97 14.22
C LEU A 161 10.90 -6.88 15.27
N ARG A 162 10.23 -7.00 16.41
CA ARG A 162 10.35 -6.03 17.51
C ARG A 162 11.80 -5.85 17.97
N SER A 163 12.64 -6.88 17.86
CA SER A 163 14.07 -6.80 18.21
C SER A 163 14.90 -5.89 17.29
N LEU A 164 14.41 -5.64 16.07
CA LEU A 164 15.08 -4.86 15.03
C LEU A 164 14.69 -3.37 15.06
N VAL A 165 13.67 -3.00 15.84
CA VAL A 165 13.19 -1.61 15.97
C VAL A 165 14.33 -0.69 16.41
N GLY A 166 14.61 0.34 15.60
CA GLY A 166 15.68 1.32 15.82
C GLY A 166 17.10 0.75 15.71
N LYS A 167 17.26 -0.52 15.33
CA LYS A 167 18.54 -1.24 15.27
C LYS A 167 18.83 -1.86 13.91
N GLU A 168 17.81 -1.99 13.05
CA GLU A 168 17.98 -2.54 11.71
C GLU A 168 18.89 -1.64 10.88
N THR A 169 19.94 -2.24 10.29
CA THR A 169 20.78 -1.58 9.30
C THR A 169 20.14 -1.70 7.91
N VAL A 170 20.53 -0.83 6.97
CA VAL A 170 20.05 -0.90 5.58
C VAL A 170 20.35 -2.27 4.98
N ASP A 171 21.58 -2.79 5.11
CA ASP A 171 21.90 -4.14 4.61
C ASP A 171 21.08 -5.24 5.29
N GLY A 172 20.85 -5.14 6.60
CA GLY A 172 20.00 -6.08 7.33
C GLY A 172 18.56 -6.08 6.81
N PHE A 173 18.03 -4.90 6.47
CA PHE A 173 16.72 -4.74 5.86
C PHE A 173 16.64 -5.39 4.47
N TYR A 174 17.59 -5.09 3.57
CA TYR A 174 17.62 -5.71 2.24
C TYR A 174 17.77 -7.23 2.32
N ALA A 175 18.61 -7.73 3.23
CA ALA A 175 18.77 -9.17 3.45
C ALA A 175 17.48 -9.83 3.96
N ARG A 176 16.77 -9.19 4.91
CA ARG A 176 15.48 -9.66 5.42
C ARG A 176 14.44 -9.75 4.29
N VAL A 177 14.28 -8.68 3.51
CA VAL A 177 13.30 -8.66 2.42
C VAL A 177 13.67 -9.67 1.34
N SER A 178 14.93 -9.72 0.92
CA SER A 178 15.40 -10.66 -0.11
C SER A 178 15.12 -12.11 0.26
N LYS A 179 15.45 -12.51 1.49
CA LYS A 179 15.17 -13.86 2.01
C LYS A 179 13.67 -14.18 2.05
N THR A 180 12.85 -13.18 2.35
CA THR A 180 11.39 -13.31 2.38
C THR A 180 10.84 -13.52 0.98
N VAL A 181 11.24 -12.68 0.02
CA VAL A 181 10.83 -12.79 -1.39
C VAL A 181 11.29 -14.12 -1.99
N GLU A 182 12.51 -14.56 -1.69
CA GLU A 182 13.02 -15.88 -2.07
C GLU A 182 12.12 -17.01 -1.53
N SER A 183 11.74 -16.94 -0.26
CA SER A 183 10.89 -17.94 0.39
C SER A 183 9.49 -17.98 -0.24
N ILE A 184 8.91 -16.81 -0.55
CA ILE A 184 7.63 -16.70 -1.26
C ILE A 184 7.75 -17.30 -2.66
N VAL A 185 8.77 -16.92 -3.45
CA VAL A 185 9.00 -17.43 -4.81
C VAL A 185 9.13 -18.96 -4.82
N LYS A 186 9.81 -19.54 -3.83
CA LYS A 186 9.95 -21.00 -3.66
C LYS A 186 8.64 -21.66 -3.27
N ARG A 187 7.89 -21.09 -2.32
CA ARG A 187 6.58 -21.58 -1.88
C ARG A 187 5.59 -21.60 -3.04
N GLU A 188 5.64 -20.58 -3.89
CA GLU A 188 4.80 -20.47 -5.08
C GLU A 188 5.42 -21.13 -6.31
N SER A 189 6.05 -22.31 -6.15
CA SER A 189 6.52 -23.14 -7.27
C SER A 189 5.45 -23.40 -8.31
N ASP A 190 4.22 -23.60 -7.83
CA ASP A 190 3.13 -24.15 -8.63
C ASP A 190 2.10 -23.09 -9.03
N LEU A 191 2.19 -21.85 -8.49
CA LEU A 191 1.28 -20.77 -8.87
C LEU A 191 1.73 -20.05 -10.15
N SER A 192 0.74 -19.58 -10.90
CA SER A 192 0.94 -18.77 -12.09
C SER A 192 1.35 -17.32 -11.76
N HIS A 193 0.62 -16.65 -10.86
CA HIS A 193 0.83 -15.25 -10.54
C HIS A 193 0.50 -14.96 -9.06
N PHE A 194 1.36 -14.19 -8.41
CA PHE A 194 1.11 -13.65 -7.07
C PHE A 194 1.54 -12.18 -6.99
N CYS A 195 1.07 -11.50 -5.95
CA CYS A 195 1.34 -10.08 -5.72
C CYS A 195 1.92 -9.88 -4.32
N ILE A 196 2.83 -8.92 -4.17
CA ILE A 196 3.36 -8.47 -2.90
C ILE A 196 2.93 -7.01 -2.71
N VAL A 197 2.19 -6.71 -1.64
CA VAL A 197 1.72 -5.35 -1.29
C VAL A 197 2.45 -4.89 -0.04
N SER A 198 3.35 -3.91 -0.18
CA SER A 198 4.19 -3.47 0.95
C SER A 198 4.55 -1.97 0.89
N HIS A 199 5.75 -1.58 1.30
CA HIS A 199 6.27 -0.22 1.40
C HIS A 199 7.35 0.03 0.35
N ALA A 200 7.60 1.31 0.01
CA ALA A 200 8.47 1.66 -1.11
C ALA A 200 9.88 1.06 -0.98
N PRO A 201 10.52 1.05 0.22
CA PRO A 201 11.79 0.35 0.41
C PRO A 201 11.72 -1.16 0.20
N VAL A 202 10.59 -1.78 0.54
CA VAL A 202 10.38 -3.23 0.34
C VAL A 202 10.22 -3.54 -1.14
N LEU A 203 9.57 -2.65 -1.92
CA LEU A 203 9.53 -2.73 -3.37
C LEU A 203 10.94 -2.75 -3.96
N ASP A 204 11.77 -1.77 -3.61
CA ASP A 204 13.13 -1.66 -4.11
C ASP A 204 13.98 -2.91 -3.76
N ALA A 205 13.90 -3.35 -2.51
CA ALA A 205 14.61 -4.54 -2.06
C ALA A 205 14.14 -5.82 -2.78
N ALA A 206 12.84 -5.98 -3.01
CA ALA A 206 12.30 -7.09 -3.79
C ALA A 206 12.78 -7.04 -5.25
N ILE A 207 12.80 -5.86 -5.87
CA ILE A 207 13.27 -5.64 -7.25
C ILE A 207 14.76 -6.00 -7.37
N LYS A 208 15.60 -5.56 -6.43
CA LYS A 208 17.02 -5.90 -6.43
C LYS A 208 17.26 -7.39 -6.29
N PHE A 209 16.54 -8.06 -5.38
CA PHE A 209 16.58 -9.52 -5.26
C PHE A 209 16.23 -10.19 -6.58
N LEU A 210 15.11 -9.83 -7.20
CA LEU A 210 14.66 -10.44 -8.46
C LEU A 210 15.66 -10.16 -9.61
N LYS A 211 16.29 -8.99 -9.65
CA LYS A 211 17.33 -8.65 -10.63
C LYS A 211 18.71 -9.25 -10.33
N GLY A 212 18.90 -9.92 -9.20
CA GLY A 212 20.23 -10.34 -8.73
C GLY A 212 21.20 -9.17 -8.49
N SER A 213 20.68 -7.98 -8.18
CA SER A 213 21.49 -6.77 -7.95
C SER A 213 21.86 -6.62 -6.47
N PRO A 214 23.10 -6.24 -6.13
CA PRO A 214 23.52 -6.12 -4.73
C PRO A 214 22.93 -4.89 -4.03
N SER A 215 22.71 -4.99 -2.71
CA SER A 215 22.21 -3.88 -1.86
C SER A 215 23.16 -2.68 -1.83
N SER A 216 24.46 -2.90 -2.06
CA SER A 216 25.50 -1.86 -2.11
C SER A 216 25.29 -0.78 -3.18
N THR A 217 24.38 -1.01 -4.13
CA THR A 217 23.99 -0.03 -5.14
C THR A 217 23.02 1.04 -4.64
N VAL A 218 22.50 0.89 -3.41
CA VAL A 218 21.57 1.82 -2.79
C VAL A 218 22.37 2.93 -2.12
N ASN A 219 22.20 4.16 -2.58
CA ASN A 219 22.71 5.31 -1.84
C ASN A 219 21.70 5.74 -0.76
N GLU A 220 22.20 6.38 0.30
CA GLU A 220 21.40 6.77 1.46
C GLU A 220 20.33 7.83 1.12
N VAL A 221 20.63 8.73 0.19
CA VAL A 221 19.73 9.81 -0.23
C VAL A 221 18.50 9.25 -0.93
N ASP A 222 18.68 8.34 -1.87
CA ASP A 222 17.62 7.66 -2.60
C ASP A 222 16.78 6.83 -1.63
N PHE A 223 17.42 6.15 -0.67
CA PHE A 223 16.71 5.36 0.34
C PHE A 223 15.79 6.23 1.22
N LEU A 224 16.23 7.43 1.60
CA LEU A 224 15.40 8.38 2.35
C LEU A 224 14.23 8.95 1.52
N HIS A 225 14.40 9.01 0.21
CA HIS A 225 13.39 9.54 -0.72
C HIS A 225 12.67 8.45 -1.51
N MET A 226 12.71 7.19 -1.06
CA MET A 226 12.18 6.04 -1.81
C MET A 226 10.73 6.23 -2.29
N GLY A 227 9.90 6.93 -1.50
CA GLY A 227 8.51 7.25 -1.85
C GLY A 227 8.33 8.22 -3.03
N THR A 228 9.38 8.92 -3.47
CA THR A 228 9.32 9.75 -4.69
C THR A 228 9.52 8.91 -5.96
N TYR A 229 10.30 7.83 -5.86
CA TYR A 229 10.56 6.88 -6.96
C TYR A 229 9.49 5.80 -7.07
N TYR A 230 8.86 5.44 -5.94
CA TYR A 230 7.75 4.49 -5.88
C TYR A 230 6.50 5.18 -5.30
N PRO A 231 5.72 5.88 -6.13
CA PRO A 231 4.48 6.53 -5.70
C PRO A 231 3.46 5.54 -5.12
N TYR A 232 2.45 6.04 -4.39
CA TYR A 232 1.39 5.19 -3.85
C TYR A 232 0.70 4.38 -4.95
N VAL A 233 0.46 3.09 -4.67
CA VAL A 233 -0.18 2.14 -5.61
C VAL A 233 0.64 1.92 -6.90
N SER A 234 1.90 2.37 -6.95
CA SER A 234 2.82 1.99 -8.02
C SER A 234 3.04 0.48 -8.03
N THR A 235 3.24 -0.08 -9.22
CA THR A 235 3.40 -1.52 -9.43
C THR A 235 4.56 -1.82 -10.34
N VAL A 236 5.38 -2.79 -9.94
CA VAL A 236 6.49 -3.31 -10.75
C VAL A 236 6.27 -4.80 -10.96
N THR A 237 6.44 -5.26 -12.20
CA THR A 237 6.12 -6.65 -12.57
C THR A 237 7.35 -7.38 -13.08
N PHE A 238 7.57 -8.60 -12.61
CA PHE A 238 8.65 -9.49 -13.04
C PHE A 238 8.10 -10.83 -13.50
N ALA A 239 8.68 -11.42 -14.53
CA ALA A 239 8.36 -12.75 -15.02
C ALA A 239 9.59 -13.68 -14.95
N ASN A 240 9.40 -14.92 -14.49
CA ASN A 240 10.47 -15.92 -14.37
C ASN A 240 10.53 -16.89 -15.55
N ASN A 241 11.61 -16.85 -16.32
CA ASN A 241 11.90 -17.80 -17.40
C ASN A 241 13.04 -18.75 -17.03
N LYS A 242 12.75 -20.03 -16.74
CA LYS A 242 13.82 -21.00 -16.44
C LYS A 242 14.78 -20.46 -15.37
N ASP A 243 14.22 -19.98 -14.26
CA ASP A 243 14.95 -19.37 -13.13
C ASP A 243 15.56 -17.98 -13.38
N GLU A 244 15.37 -17.40 -14.56
CA GLU A 244 15.78 -16.02 -14.87
C GLU A 244 14.60 -15.06 -14.75
N TRP A 245 14.69 -14.10 -13.82
CA TRP A 245 13.69 -13.06 -13.63
C TRP A 245 13.96 -11.84 -14.53
N SER A 246 12.95 -11.44 -15.29
CA SER A 246 13.03 -10.25 -16.14
C SER A 246 11.89 -9.28 -15.85
N TYR A 247 12.18 -7.98 -15.89
CA TYR A 247 11.18 -6.94 -15.77
C TYR A 247 10.18 -7.00 -16.94
N VAL A 248 8.90 -6.82 -16.64
CA VAL A 248 7.82 -6.76 -17.61
C VAL A 248 7.34 -5.32 -17.70
N HIS A 249 7.54 -4.71 -18.87
CA HIS A 249 7.09 -3.35 -19.15
C HIS A 249 5.58 -3.30 -19.31
N ASP A 250 4.95 -2.34 -18.63
CA ASP A 250 3.56 -1.91 -18.79
C ASP A 250 2.56 -3.06 -19.00
N PRO A 251 2.51 -4.05 -18.08
CA PRO A 251 1.60 -5.20 -18.24
C PRO A 251 0.12 -4.79 -18.19
N PHE A 252 -0.18 -3.60 -17.66
CA PHE A 252 -1.49 -2.97 -17.65
C PHE A 252 -1.34 -1.44 -17.71
N PRO A 253 -2.39 -0.69 -18.11
CA PRO A 253 -2.33 0.77 -18.20
C PRO A 253 -2.03 1.44 -16.85
N PRO A 254 -1.27 2.55 -16.85
CA PRO A 254 -1.01 3.32 -15.63
C PRO A 254 -2.27 4.04 -15.15
N PHE A 255 -2.31 4.34 -13.85
CA PHE A 255 -3.32 5.19 -13.22
C PHE A 255 -2.66 6.46 -12.67
N CYS A 256 -3.09 7.62 -13.15
CA CYS A 256 -2.64 8.93 -12.70
C CYS A 256 -3.87 9.79 -12.37
N TYR A 257 -3.84 10.51 -11.27
CA TYR A 257 -4.88 11.47 -10.89
C TYR A 257 -4.26 12.70 -10.22
N LEU A 258 -4.93 13.85 -10.36
CA LEU A 258 -4.49 15.12 -9.80
C LEU A 258 -5.26 15.42 -8.50
N GLY A 259 -4.59 16.03 -7.52
CA GLY A 259 -5.19 16.45 -6.25
C GLY A 259 -6.20 17.58 -6.41
N THR A 260 -7.42 17.23 -6.80
CA THR A 260 -8.55 18.17 -6.94
C THR A 260 -9.42 18.15 -5.68
N THR A 261 -10.10 19.26 -5.39
CA THR A 261 -11.01 19.38 -4.25
C THR A 261 -12.41 19.72 -4.71
N ASN A 262 -13.41 19.14 -4.05
CA ASN A 262 -14.81 19.56 -4.21
C ASN A 262 -15.16 20.78 -3.35
N ARG A 263 -14.21 21.31 -2.54
CA ARG A 263 -14.41 22.53 -1.78
C ARG A 263 -14.36 23.73 -2.72
N VAL A 264 -15.48 24.44 -2.82
CA VAL A 264 -15.52 25.72 -3.51
C VAL A 264 -14.85 26.79 -2.62
N ASN A 265 -14.14 27.73 -3.23
CA ASN A 265 -13.63 28.89 -2.51
C ASN A 265 -14.83 29.74 -2.02
N ALA A 266 -15.12 29.68 -0.72
CA ALA A 266 -16.25 30.40 -0.11
C ALA A 266 -16.18 31.90 -0.38
N LYS A 267 -15.00 32.53 -0.24
CA LYS A 267 -14.80 33.95 -0.56
C LYS A 267 -15.11 34.27 -2.01
N PHE A 268 -14.81 33.34 -2.91
CA PHE A 268 -15.18 33.49 -4.31
C PHE A 268 -16.69 33.43 -4.46
N VAL A 269 -17.39 32.46 -3.85
CA VAL A 269 -18.86 32.39 -3.90
C VAL A 269 -19.53 33.63 -3.31
N GLU A 270 -19.01 34.10 -2.18
CA GLU A 270 -19.51 35.24 -1.42
C GLU A 270 -19.08 36.60 -1.99
N ARG A 271 -18.33 36.62 -3.11
CA ARG A 271 -17.88 37.88 -3.70
C ARG A 271 -19.09 38.69 -4.18
N THR A 272 -19.41 39.77 -3.48
CA THR A 272 -20.32 40.79 -4.00
C THR A 272 -19.60 41.53 -5.12
N THR A 273 -20.23 41.64 -6.29
CA THR A 273 -19.70 42.52 -7.35
C THR A 273 -19.64 43.95 -6.81
N VAL A 274 -18.57 44.69 -7.16
CA VAL A 274 -18.33 46.08 -6.73
C VAL A 274 -19.33 47.06 -7.38
N LYS A 275 -20.64 46.76 -7.34
CA LYS A 275 -21.72 47.67 -7.72
C LYS A 275 -22.48 48.22 -6.52
N GLU A 276 -22.42 47.58 -5.35
CA GLU A 276 -23.09 48.09 -4.15
C GLU A 276 -22.30 49.18 -3.40
N ALA A 277 -20.99 49.31 -3.64
CA ALA A 277 -20.18 50.38 -3.04
C ALA A 277 -20.43 51.77 -3.66
N VAL A 278 -21.05 51.85 -4.85
CA VAL A 278 -21.36 53.11 -5.54
C VAL A 278 -22.78 53.61 -5.21
N ALA A 279 -23.74 52.69 -4.99
CA ALA A 279 -25.11 53.05 -4.63
C ALA A 279 -25.25 53.68 -3.21
N GLY A 280 -24.29 53.43 -2.31
CA GLY A 280 -24.25 54.05 -0.99
C GLY A 280 -23.72 55.50 -0.97
N LYS A 281 -23.01 55.94 -2.02
CA LYS A 281 -22.48 57.31 -2.13
C LYS A 281 -23.38 58.27 -2.91
N GLU A 282 -24.29 57.76 -3.74
CA GLU A 282 -25.27 58.59 -4.46
C GLU A 282 -26.54 58.90 -3.65
N ARG A 283 -26.79 58.21 -2.53
CA ARG A 283 -27.90 58.52 -1.61
C ARG A 283 -27.58 59.58 -0.53
N GLN A 284 -26.39 60.18 -0.59
CA GLN A 284 -25.95 61.26 0.32
C GLN A 284 -25.64 62.58 -0.42
N ARG A 285 -26.20 62.79 -1.62
CA ARG A 285 -26.21 64.09 -2.30
C ARG A 285 -27.63 64.59 -2.48
#